data_AF-A0A6B0YD32-F1
#
_entry.id   AF-A0A6B0YD32-F1
#
_cell.length_a   1.000
_cell.length_b   1.000
_cell.length_c   1.000
_cell.angle_alpha   90.00
_cell.angle_beta   90.00
_cell.angle_gamma   90.00
#
_symmetry.space_group_name_H-M   'P 1'
#
loop_
_entity.id
_entity.type
_entity.pdbx_description
1 polymer ?
#
loop_
_entity_poly.entity_id
_entity_poly.type
_entity_poly.pdbx_seq_one_letter_code
_entity_poly.pdbx_strand_id
1 'polypeptide(L)'
;MIAALERPSRVHVAGRSPFVFDVRAVGVFRILLAGTILFDQCVRVADWGAFHSASSLVSAADSRAWDSPWVWSVYWLSDGPLLPVALEVLRTVASLALLVGIRSRLAAFVLFVILASVAARNPLFLQGGDRVLIVMTFFAVFLPLGQRFSLSRLWFAETPPPHVCSAATVAFAVQVLLVWFMSGILKIGEPWCVDGTAISMALHLELFATEFARLWRHWDWLAQPLTLFVFWLECLAPLLALIPVLWCRIVGLAALVILEVAIFLSLEVGLFPLISLVSLVPLVPVPVVDRLAAGLARRQATSASLVLFFDRDCRFCAFACRLLLACCGKRDAVLREAQSHPVAARNLAKHFAWSVAECSRADATSPADRYQRGWGAVLLVLQRSPRPWLARFLPGAVTGEVVYGWIGRNRGGIGHLGGMVFGHRHSSGLHGEAGRFVAAAALVVVLAWNAVTHPATLAKLDLRPLVQPLAAALNVQQYWNMFAPQPYDQDVWWAIPALRRGGGQGNLLTGKPVALTPPRDGADRYGGYRWRKITSRSVMQGQFERVAGYFCRTGHWAAVDVWEFSRPNLGVAATADAPYEAERRGRWRCDEFDGVDAVDDDAVRAFHSDVDHRVRELDGVLRGF
;
A
#
# COMPACT_ATOMS: atom_id res chain seq x y z
N MET A 1 35.32 1.27 -45.10
CA MET A 1 35.31 -0.05 -44.46
C MET A 1 36.08 -0.04 -43.12
N ILE A 2 35.97 1.03 -42.32
CA ILE A 2 36.46 1.12 -40.93
C ILE A 2 35.48 2.05 -40.19
N ALA A 3 34.30 1.54 -39.84
CA ALA A 3 33.33 2.19 -38.95
C ALA A 3 32.27 1.19 -38.43
N ALA A 4 32.65 -0.08 -38.31
CA ALA A 4 31.76 -1.17 -37.89
C ALA A 4 32.51 -2.09 -36.91
N LEU A 5 32.95 -1.53 -35.80
CA LEU A 5 33.35 -2.29 -34.61
C LEU A 5 32.57 -1.73 -33.42
N GLU A 6 31.34 -2.25 -33.34
CA GLU A 6 30.64 -2.66 -32.12
C GLU A 6 31.05 -1.95 -30.82
N ARG A 7 30.40 -0.82 -30.56
CA ARG A 7 30.03 -0.49 -29.18
C ARG A 7 28.92 -1.47 -28.78
N PRO A 8 29.11 -2.38 -27.82
CA PRO A 8 27.99 -3.17 -27.32
C PRO A 8 26.91 -2.20 -26.85
N SER A 9 25.73 -2.33 -27.45
CA SER A 9 24.63 -1.39 -27.31
C SER A 9 24.31 -1.14 -25.83
N ARG A 10 24.20 0.14 -25.43
CA ARG A 10 23.81 0.56 -24.07
C ARG A 10 22.49 -0.09 -23.56
N VAL A 11 21.70 -0.67 -24.47
CA VAL A 11 20.46 -1.41 -24.21
C VAL A 11 20.71 -2.77 -23.54
N HIS A 12 21.80 -3.48 -23.88
CA HIS A 12 22.11 -4.80 -23.28
C HIS A 12 22.64 -4.70 -21.85
N VAL A 13 23.29 -3.58 -21.48
CA VAL A 13 23.79 -3.33 -20.13
C VAL A 13 22.67 -2.85 -19.19
N ALA A 14 21.72 -2.06 -19.71
CA ALA A 14 20.57 -1.55 -18.96
C ALA A 14 19.60 -2.66 -18.49
N GLY A 15 19.44 -3.74 -19.27
CA GLY A 15 18.56 -4.86 -18.91
C GLY A 15 19.13 -5.81 -17.85
N ARG A 16 20.42 -5.70 -17.52
CA ARG A 16 21.12 -6.61 -16.60
C ARG A 16 21.19 -6.06 -15.18
N SER A 17 21.51 -4.78 -15.00
CA SER A 17 21.67 -4.18 -13.66
C SER A 17 20.37 -4.20 -12.83
N PRO A 18 20.39 -4.68 -11.57
CA PRO A 18 19.22 -4.68 -10.68
C PRO A 18 18.76 -3.28 -10.26
N PHE A 19 19.62 -2.27 -10.43
CA PHE A 19 19.37 -0.91 -9.98
C PHE A 19 18.89 0.03 -11.09
N VAL A 20 18.78 -0.47 -12.33
CA VAL A 20 18.19 0.26 -13.46
C VAL A 20 16.70 0.00 -13.48
N PHE A 21 15.90 1.04 -13.22
CA PHE A 21 14.45 0.95 -13.23
C PHE A 21 13.87 1.49 -14.54
N ASP A 22 12.82 0.82 -15.02
CA ASP A 22 11.99 1.30 -16.13
C ASP A 22 10.99 2.34 -15.62
N VAL A 23 10.91 3.50 -16.29
CA VAL A 23 10.01 4.59 -15.85
C VAL A 23 8.52 4.22 -15.97
N ARG A 24 8.16 3.23 -16.81
CA ARG A 24 6.80 2.67 -16.85
C ARG A 24 6.50 1.88 -15.59
N ALA A 25 7.44 1.04 -15.14
CA ALA A 25 7.29 0.28 -13.89
C ALA A 25 7.19 1.22 -12.67
N VAL A 26 8.03 2.26 -12.61
CA VAL A 26 7.93 3.32 -11.58
C VAL A 26 6.57 4.02 -11.63
N GLY A 27 6.04 4.30 -12.84
CA GLY A 27 4.71 4.89 -13.01
C GLY A 27 3.56 3.99 -12.55
N VAL A 28 3.67 2.66 -12.74
CA VAL A 28 2.71 1.67 -12.23
C VAL A 28 2.80 1.58 -10.70
N PHE A 29 4.02 1.50 -10.17
CA PHE A 29 4.28 1.53 -8.73
C PHE A 29 3.64 2.75 -8.07
N ARG A 30 3.79 3.95 -8.63
CA ARG A 30 3.13 5.17 -8.11
C ARG A 30 1.61 5.00 -8.00
N ILE A 31 0.97 4.46 -9.03
CA ILE A 31 -0.50 4.26 -9.07
C ILE A 31 -0.90 3.26 -7.99
N LEU A 32 -0.19 2.13 -7.91
CA LEU A 32 -0.48 1.09 -6.94
C LEU A 32 -0.24 1.57 -5.51
N LEU A 33 0.88 2.26 -5.25
CA LEU A 33 1.18 2.85 -3.94
C LEU A 33 0.08 3.81 -3.49
N ALA A 34 -0.35 4.74 -4.36
CA ALA A 34 -1.43 5.66 -4.06
C ALA A 34 -2.77 4.92 -3.81
N GLY A 35 -3.06 3.89 -4.61
CA GLY A 35 -4.22 3.02 -4.42
C GLY A 35 -4.20 2.28 -3.09
N THR A 36 -3.04 1.75 -2.68
CA THR A 36 -2.86 1.08 -1.39
C THR A 36 -3.04 2.03 -0.22
N ILE A 37 -2.53 3.27 -0.31
CA ILE A 37 -2.71 4.29 0.73
C ILE A 37 -4.19 4.68 0.88
N LEU A 38 -4.91 4.83 -0.24
CA LEU A 38 -6.36 5.09 -0.23
C LEU A 38 -7.13 3.89 0.33
N PHE A 39 -6.79 2.68 -0.07
CA PHE A 39 -7.43 1.46 0.44
C PHE A 39 -7.23 1.32 1.95
N ASP A 40 -6.01 1.53 2.45
CA ASP A 40 -5.71 1.56 3.89
C ASP A 40 -6.57 2.61 4.62
N GLN A 41 -6.72 3.80 4.03
CA GLN A 41 -7.55 4.86 4.60
C GLN A 41 -9.03 4.46 4.64
N CYS A 42 -9.57 3.87 3.57
CA CYS A 42 -10.95 3.38 3.53
C CYS A 42 -11.22 2.30 4.57
N VAL A 43 -10.26 1.42 4.83
CA VAL A 43 -10.39 0.40 5.89
C VAL A 43 -10.40 1.04 7.28
N ARG A 44 -9.66 2.13 7.49
CA ARG A 44 -9.54 2.79 8.80
C ARG A 44 -10.65 3.80 9.11
N VAL A 45 -11.35 4.31 8.09
CA VAL A 45 -12.31 5.41 8.28
C VAL A 45 -13.46 5.03 9.22
N ALA A 46 -13.87 3.75 9.23
CA ALA A 46 -14.91 3.25 10.11
C ALA A 46 -14.53 3.35 11.60
N ASP A 47 -13.24 3.23 11.91
CA ASP A 47 -12.71 3.24 13.28
C ASP A 47 -12.03 4.57 13.64
N TRP A 48 -12.28 5.63 12.86
CA TRP A 48 -11.62 6.92 13.06
C TRP A 48 -11.83 7.47 14.48
N GLY A 49 -13.02 7.28 15.04
CA GLY A 49 -13.34 7.65 16.43
C GLY A 49 -12.40 6.98 17.44
N ALA A 50 -12.17 5.67 17.30
CA ALA A 50 -11.33 4.91 18.22
C ALA A 50 -9.85 5.27 18.11
N PHE A 51 -9.39 5.70 16.94
CA PHE A 51 -7.96 5.86 16.65
C PHE A 51 -7.47 7.31 16.67
N HIS A 52 -8.33 8.27 16.35
CA HIS A 52 -7.92 9.63 16.05
C HIS A 52 -8.75 10.73 16.70
N SER A 53 -9.88 10.41 17.36
CA SER A 53 -10.67 11.40 18.08
C SER A 53 -10.05 11.83 19.42
N ALA A 54 -10.60 12.87 20.04
CA ALA A 54 -10.20 13.31 21.38
C ALA A 54 -10.41 12.21 22.45
N SER A 55 -11.40 11.34 22.27
CA SER A 55 -11.70 10.21 23.15
C SER A 55 -11.10 8.88 22.66
N SER A 56 -10.11 8.92 21.75
CA SER A 56 -9.45 7.72 21.21
C SER A 56 -8.82 6.85 22.29
N LEU A 57 -8.53 5.59 21.95
CA LEU A 57 -7.90 4.59 22.82
C LEU A 57 -6.56 5.05 23.44
N VAL A 58 -5.84 5.92 22.75
CA VAL A 58 -4.55 6.47 23.17
C VAL A 58 -4.65 7.98 23.06
N SER A 59 -4.47 8.74 24.13
CA SER A 59 -4.45 10.20 24.02
C SER A 59 -3.21 10.70 23.26
N ALA A 60 -3.22 11.93 22.75
CA ALA A 60 -2.02 12.48 22.09
C ALA A 60 -0.84 12.56 23.09
N ALA A 61 -1.13 12.96 24.34
CA ALA A 61 -0.15 12.99 25.43
C ALA A 61 0.45 11.61 25.71
N ASP A 62 -0.39 10.57 25.81
CA ASP A 62 0.08 9.20 26.04
C ASP A 62 0.93 8.70 24.88
N SER A 63 0.47 8.87 23.64
CA SER A 63 1.23 8.43 22.46
C SER A 63 2.61 9.10 22.39
N ARG A 64 2.69 10.39 22.72
CA ARG A 64 3.96 11.12 22.79
C ARG A 64 4.87 10.62 23.92
N ALA A 65 4.30 10.25 25.07
CA ALA A 65 5.06 9.76 26.21
C ALA A 65 5.60 8.33 26.01
N TRP A 66 4.95 7.50 25.20
CA TRP A 66 5.38 6.13 24.92
C TRP A 66 6.48 6.03 23.86
N ASP A 67 6.60 7.06 23.02
CA ASP A 67 7.55 7.08 21.93
C ASP A 67 8.91 7.67 22.31
N SER A 68 9.91 7.41 21.47
CA SER A 68 11.25 8.01 21.60
C SER A 68 11.18 9.54 21.39
N PRO A 69 12.03 10.33 22.06
CA PRO A 69 12.09 11.80 21.89
C PRO A 69 12.33 12.27 20.44
N TRP A 70 12.84 11.38 19.60
CA TRP A 70 13.17 11.63 18.19
C TRP A 70 12.02 11.33 17.23
N VAL A 71 10.95 10.69 17.71
CA VAL A 71 9.72 10.48 16.94
C VAL A 71 8.93 11.77 16.91
N TRP A 72 8.24 12.02 15.80
CA TRP A 72 7.39 13.18 15.61
C TRP A 72 6.04 12.77 15.05
N SER A 73 5.02 13.56 15.38
CA SER A 73 3.70 13.46 14.77
C SER A 73 3.08 14.85 14.65
N VAL A 74 2.55 15.16 13.46
CA VAL A 74 1.74 16.37 13.27
C VAL A 74 0.44 16.28 14.09
N TYR A 75 -0.05 15.07 14.41
CA TYR A 75 -1.26 14.89 15.23
C TYR A 75 -1.04 15.25 16.72
N TRP A 76 0.19 15.54 17.16
CA TRP A 76 0.46 16.01 18.52
C TRP A 76 0.35 17.53 18.68
N LEU A 77 0.10 18.27 17.59
CA LEU A 77 0.02 19.73 17.64
C LEU A 77 -1.33 20.25 18.17
N SER A 78 -2.36 19.40 18.19
CA SER A 78 -3.68 19.77 18.69
C SER A 78 -4.48 18.53 19.08
N ASP A 79 -5.17 18.61 20.22
CA ASP A 79 -6.12 17.59 20.69
C ASP A 79 -7.54 17.79 20.12
N GLY A 80 -7.78 18.89 19.40
CA GLY A 80 -9.08 19.19 18.79
C GLY A 80 -9.34 18.36 17.53
N PRO A 81 -10.61 18.14 17.14
CA PRO A 81 -10.97 17.30 16.00
C PRO A 81 -10.58 17.90 14.64
N LEU A 82 -10.39 19.22 14.57
CA LEU A 82 -10.14 19.93 13.31
C LEU A 82 -8.85 19.47 12.62
N LEU A 83 -7.76 19.32 13.38
CA LEU A 83 -6.47 18.96 12.81
C LEU A 83 -6.44 17.52 12.26
N PRO A 84 -6.85 16.48 13.01
CA PRO A 84 -6.96 15.13 12.47
C PRO A 84 -7.85 15.03 11.22
N VAL A 85 -9.01 15.72 11.20
CA VAL A 85 -9.88 15.75 10.02
C VAL A 85 -9.20 16.43 8.83
N ALA A 86 -8.54 17.57 9.04
CA ALA A 86 -7.81 18.27 7.98
C ALA A 86 -6.67 17.41 7.40
N LEU A 87 -5.95 16.67 8.24
CA LEU A 87 -4.88 15.76 7.81
C LEU A 87 -5.44 14.57 7.01
N GLU A 88 -6.60 14.02 7.37
CA GLU A 88 -7.25 12.96 6.59
C GLU A 88 -7.75 13.46 5.23
N VAL A 89 -8.31 14.67 5.16
CA VAL A 89 -8.67 15.29 3.88
C VAL A 89 -7.43 15.53 3.02
N LEU A 90 -6.36 16.05 3.62
CA LEU A 90 -5.09 16.27 2.94
C LEU A 90 -4.48 14.96 2.44
N ARG A 91 -4.57 13.88 3.23
CA ARG A 91 -4.15 12.53 2.84
C ARG A 91 -4.91 12.04 1.61
N THR A 92 -6.23 12.23 1.57
CA THR A 92 -7.05 11.87 0.41
C THR A 92 -6.64 12.66 -0.83
N VAL A 93 -6.53 13.99 -0.71
CA VAL A 93 -6.14 14.87 -1.82
C VAL A 93 -4.73 14.53 -2.33
N ALA A 94 -3.77 14.35 -1.43
CA ALA A 94 -2.41 13.98 -1.78
C ALA A 94 -2.35 12.59 -2.43
N SER A 95 -3.14 11.62 -1.94
CA SER A 95 -3.21 10.28 -2.54
C SER A 95 -3.81 10.33 -3.95
N LEU A 96 -4.89 11.08 -4.16
CA LEU A 96 -5.47 11.29 -5.49
C LEU A 96 -4.51 12.01 -6.43
N ALA A 97 -3.83 13.06 -5.96
CA ALA A 97 -2.80 13.76 -6.72
C ALA A 97 -1.64 12.81 -7.09
N LEU A 98 -1.19 11.98 -6.14
CA LEU A 98 -0.20 10.95 -6.40
C LEU A 98 -0.72 9.92 -7.40
N LEU A 99 -1.98 9.49 -7.33
CA LEU A 99 -2.62 8.48 -8.19
C LEU A 99 -2.73 8.92 -9.65
N VAL A 100 -3.06 10.18 -9.91
CA VAL A 100 -3.11 10.74 -11.28
C VAL A 100 -1.77 11.37 -11.72
N GLY A 101 -0.82 11.48 -10.81
CA GLY A 101 0.54 11.92 -11.06
C GLY A 101 0.67 13.44 -11.15
N ILE A 102 -0.17 14.20 -10.45
CA ILE A 102 -0.05 15.66 -10.27
C ILE A 102 0.93 15.91 -9.13
N ARG A 103 1.97 16.72 -9.38
CA ARG A 103 3.01 17.05 -8.37
C ARG A 103 3.47 15.83 -7.57
N SER A 104 3.68 14.70 -8.26
CA SER A 104 3.81 13.35 -7.67
C SER A 104 4.78 13.28 -6.48
N ARG A 105 5.88 14.03 -6.52
CA ARG A 105 6.90 14.03 -5.46
C ARG A 105 6.44 14.75 -4.20
N LEU A 106 5.83 15.92 -4.36
CA LEU A 106 5.25 16.66 -3.24
C LEU A 106 4.12 15.85 -2.62
N ALA A 107 3.28 15.23 -3.45
CA ALA A 107 2.24 14.34 -2.98
C ALA A 107 2.81 13.16 -2.17
N ALA A 108 3.84 12.47 -2.69
CA ALA A 108 4.52 11.40 -1.95
C ALA A 108 5.15 11.89 -0.63
N PHE A 109 5.77 13.08 -0.61
CA PHE A 109 6.34 13.65 0.60
C PHE A 109 5.27 13.98 1.66
N VAL A 110 4.17 14.62 1.26
CA VAL A 110 3.03 14.89 2.15
C VAL A 110 2.44 13.58 2.69
N LEU A 111 2.29 12.56 1.86
CA LEU A 111 1.82 11.25 2.30
C LEU A 111 2.78 10.57 3.26
N PHE A 112 4.10 10.63 3.02
CA PHE A 112 5.09 10.14 3.98
C PHE A 112 4.92 10.81 5.35
N VAL A 113 4.82 12.14 5.38
CA VAL A 113 4.65 12.90 6.63
C VAL A 113 3.39 12.50 7.37
N ILE A 114 2.26 12.38 6.66
CA ILE A 114 0.99 11.98 7.28
C ILE A 114 1.04 10.54 7.77
N LEU A 115 1.55 9.59 6.96
CA LEU A 115 1.64 8.18 7.35
C LEU A 115 2.55 7.98 8.58
N ALA A 116 3.72 8.64 8.60
CA ALA A 116 4.62 8.63 9.76
C ALA A 116 3.95 9.22 11.01
N SER A 117 3.19 10.31 10.84
CA SER A 117 2.47 10.97 11.94
C SER A 117 1.32 10.11 12.47
N VAL A 118 0.54 9.47 11.60
CA VAL A 118 -0.53 8.53 11.96
C VAL A 118 0.04 7.35 12.75
N ALA A 119 1.21 6.84 12.33
CA ALA A 119 1.85 5.74 13.01
C ALA A 119 2.32 6.10 14.43
N ALA A 120 2.92 7.28 14.60
CA ALA A 120 3.29 7.79 15.92
C ALA A 120 2.07 8.13 16.80
N ARG A 121 0.96 8.58 16.21
CA ARG A 121 -0.24 8.95 16.98
C ARG A 121 -0.91 7.74 17.66
N ASN A 122 -0.79 6.54 17.08
CA ASN A 122 -1.38 5.34 17.66
C ASN A 122 -0.53 4.09 17.34
N PRO A 123 0.44 3.78 18.22
CA PRO A 123 1.35 2.65 18.01
C PRO A 123 0.66 1.29 18.20
N LEU A 124 -0.49 1.22 18.87
CA LEU A 124 -1.14 -0.05 19.27
C LEU A 124 -1.59 -0.89 18.07
N PHE A 125 -2.07 -0.29 16.99
CA PHE A 125 -2.51 -1.06 15.81
C PHE A 125 -1.42 -1.29 14.75
N LEU A 126 -0.20 -0.77 14.96
CA LEU A 126 0.84 -0.84 13.94
C LEU A 126 1.29 -2.27 13.66
N GLN A 127 1.40 -2.61 12.38
CA GLN A 127 1.97 -3.88 11.92
C GLN A 127 3.17 -3.66 10.98
N GLY A 128 3.88 -4.74 10.64
CA GLY A 128 5.02 -4.69 9.73
C GLY A 128 4.69 -4.02 8.40
N GLY A 129 3.49 -4.27 7.85
CA GLY A 129 3.02 -3.67 6.59
C GLY A 129 2.93 -2.14 6.66
N ASP A 130 2.47 -1.58 7.79
CA ASP A 130 2.39 -0.12 7.95
C ASP A 130 3.80 0.50 7.91
N ARG A 131 4.81 -0.18 8.48
CA ARG A 131 6.22 0.25 8.41
C ARG A 131 6.78 0.16 7.00
N VAL A 132 6.52 -0.91 6.25
CA VAL A 132 6.91 -1.02 4.84
C VAL A 132 6.29 0.13 4.04
N LEU A 133 5.01 0.43 4.23
CA LEU A 133 4.33 1.51 3.49
C LEU A 133 4.95 2.88 3.73
N ILE A 134 5.30 3.21 4.99
CA ILE A 134 5.96 4.48 5.34
C ILE A 134 7.32 4.58 4.65
N VAL A 135 8.14 3.53 4.79
CA VAL A 135 9.51 3.50 4.25
C VAL A 135 9.52 3.50 2.72
N MET A 136 8.59 2.78 2.08
CA MET A 136 8.42 2.81 0.63
C MET A 136 8.01 4.19 0.15
N THR A 137 7.08 4.85 0.85
CA THR A 137 6.64 6.20 0.51
C THR A 137 7.79 7.21 0.68
N PHE A 138 8.61 7.05 1.72
CA PHE A 138 9.82 7.84 1.94
C PHE A 138 10.79 7.74 0.76
N PHE A 139 11.22 6.53 0.38
CA PHE A 139 12.15 6.36 -0.74
C PHE A 139 11.52 6.76 -2.08
N ALA A 140 10.21 6.62 -2.24
CA ALA A 140 9.49 7.03 -3.45
C ALA A 140 9.62 8.55 -3.73
N VAL A 141 9.79 9.39 -2.70
CA VAL A 141 10.02 10.85 -2.86
C VAL A 141 11.22 11.15 -3.78
N PHE A 142 12.22 10.27 -3.77
CA PHE A 142 13.46 10.41 -4.55
C PHE A 142 13.37 9.77 -5.94
N LEU A 143 12.32 8.98 -6.22
CA LEU A 143 12.09 8.34 -7.52
C LEU A 143 11.41 9.28 -8.52
N PRO A 144 11.58 9.06 -9.84
CA PRO A 144 10.94 9.87 -10.87
C PRO A 144 9.46 9.50 -11.10
N LEU A 145 8.64 9.57 -10.04
CA LEU A 145 7.26 9.09 -10.00
C LEU A 145 6.35 9.66 -11.10
N GLY A 146 6.61 10.88 -11.55
CA GLY A 146 5.78 11.57 -12.55
C GLY A 146 6.32 11.54 -13.99
N GLN A 147 7.31 10.70 -14.33
CA GLN A 147 7.83 10.62 -15.71
C GLN A 147 6.92 9.81 -16.65
N ARG A 148 6.12 8.88 -16.12
CA ARG A 148 5.16 8.09 -16.90
C ARG A 148 3.81 7.96 -16.20
N PHE A 149 2.75 7.81 -16.99
CA PHE A 149 1.36 7.69 -16.53
C PHE A 149 0.87 8.86 -15.65
N SER A 150 1.45 10.05 -15.83
CA SER A 150 1.18 11.26 -15.04
C SER A 150 0.48 12.33 -15.88
N LEU A 151 -0.51 13.00 -15.30
CA LEU A 151 -1.16 14.16 -15.93
C LEU A 151 -0.21 15.35 -16.09
N SER A 152 0.62 15.66 -15.08
CA SER A 152 1.63 16.72 -15.18
C SER A 152 2.58 16.50 -16.35
N ARG A 153 2.92 15.24 -16.66
CA ARG A 153 3.78 14.91 -17.81
C ARG A 153 3.16 15.31 -19.14
N LEU A 154 1.84 15.19 -19.30
CA LEU A 154 1.14 15.53 -20.55
C LEU A 154 1.22 17.03 -20.87
N TRP A 155 1.53 17.87 -19.90
CA TRP A 155 1.73 19.31 -20.11
C TRP A 155 2.96 19.61 -20.97
N PHE A 156 3.98 18.76 -20.92
CA PHE A 156 5.26 18.94 -21.60
C PHE A 156 5.37 18.14 -22.90
N ALA A 157 6.13 18.64 -23.88
CA ALA A 157 6.40 17.91 -25.12
C ALA A 157 7.53 16.88 -24.97
N GLU A 158 8.59 17.24 -24.24
CA GLU A 158 9.85 16.47 -24.08
C GLU A 158 9.63 15.05 -23.56
N THR A 159 10.19 14.04 -24.23
CA THR A 159 10.18 12.65 -23.79
C THR A 159 11.27 12.39 -22.74
N PRO A 160 10.90 11.88 -21.54
CA PRO A 160 11.87 11.54 -20.52
C PRO A 160 12.70 10.32 -20.95
N PRO A 161 13.91 10.15 -20.38
CA PRO A 161 14.67 8.93 -20.58
C PRO A 161 13.84 7.71 -20.15
N PRO A 162 13.90 6.58 -20.88
CA PRO A 162 13.10 5.40 -20.59
C PRO A 162 13.54 4.65 -19.33
N HIS A 163 14.78 4.88 -18.88
CA HIS A 163 15.39 4.19 -17.75
C HIS A 163 16.06 5.18 -16.81
N VAL A 164 16.10 4.83 -15.53
CA VAL A 164 16.76 5.61 -14.48
C VAL A 164 17.65 4.71 -13.62
N CYS A 165 18.83 5.20 -13.25
CA CYS A 165 19.70 4.58 -12.27
C CYS A 165 20.33 5.69 -11.43
N SER A 166 20.19 5.62 -10.12
CA SER A 166 20.72 6.61 -9.18
C SER A 166 20.84 6.00 -7.77
N ALA A 167 21.44 6.74 -6.83
CA ALA A 167 21.45 6.36 -5.42
C ALA A 167 20.04 6.06 -4.88
N ALA A 168 19.00 6.74 -5.39
CA ALA A 168 17.61 6.49 -5.00
C ALA A 168 17.08 5.14 -5.50
N THR A 169 17.44 4.70 -6.71
CA THR A 169 17.00 3.39 -7.22
C THR A 169 17.74 2.25 -6.50
N VAL A 170 19.02 2.46 -6.18
CA VAL A 170 19.79 1.53 -5.33
C VAL A 170 19.17 1.44 -3.93
N ALA A 171 18.94 2.57 -3.27
CA ALA A 171 18.35 2.60 -1.94
C ALA A 171 16.97 1.95 -1.89
N PHE A 172 16.11 2.25 -2.87
CA PHE A 172 14.80 1.62 -2.97
C PHE A 172 14.92 0.10 -3.18
N ALA A 173 15.74 -0.36 -4.13
CA ALA A 173 15.90 -1.79 -4.40
C ALA A 173 16.43 -2.55 -3.18
N VAL A 174 17.49 -2.04 -2.54
CA VAL A 174 18.08 -2.66 -1.36
C VAL A 174 17.08 -2.68 -0.21
N GLN A 175 16.41 -1.56 0.09
CA GLN A 175 15.39 -1.50 1.14
C GLN A 175 14.25 -2.50 0.93
N VAL A 176 13.75 -2.64 -0.29
CA VAL A 176 12.70 -3.61 -0.64
C VAL A 176 13.18 -5.02 -0.33
N LEU A 177 14.33 -5.40 -0.88
CA LEU A 177 14.88 -6.74 -0.75
C LEU A 177 15.33 -7.08 0.68
N LEU A 178 15.67 -6.06 1.48
CA LEU A 178 16.08 -6.20 2.87
C LEU A 178 14.98 -6.79 3.75
N VAL A 179 13.70 -6.54 3.44
CA VAL A 179 12.55 -7.07 4.20
C VAL A 179 12.62 -8.59 4.29
N TRP A 180 12.74 -9.26 3.14
CA TRP A 180 12.83 -10.72 3.09
C TRP A 180 14.16 -11.24 3.57
N PHE A 181 15.27 -10.58 3.21
CA PHE A 181 16.59 -11.05 3.62
C PHE A 181 16.74 -11.05 5.15
N MET A 182 16.32 -9.96 5.80
CA MET A 182 16.34 -9.86 7.26
C MET A 182 15.32 -10.81 7.91
N SER A 183 14.13 -10.97 7.34
CA SER A 183 13.15 -11.98 7.79
C SER A 183 13.73 -13.39 7.77
N GLY A 184 14.40 -13.78 6.67
CA GLY A 184 14.98 -15.11 6.49
C GLY A 184 16.10 -15.40 7.47
N ILE A 185 17.08 -14.50 7.63
CA ILE A 185 18.22 -14.75 8.54
C ILE A 185 17.82 -14.74 10.02
N LEU A 186 16.65 -14.20 10.36
CA LEU A 186 16.12 -14.26 11.72
C LEU A 186 15.46 -15.61 12.02
N LYS A 187 15.02 -16.38 11.01
CA LYS A 187 14.32 -17.67 11.14
C LYS A 187 15.28 -18.85 11.33
N ILE A 188 16.09 -18.77 12.38
CA ILE A 188 17.14 -19.76 12.70
C ILE A 188 16.73 -20.79 13.77
N GLY A 189 15.49 -20.73 14.25
CA GLY A 189 14.98 -21.69 15.25
C GLY A 189 14.83 -23.11 14.69
N GLU A 190 14.81 -24.10 15.58
CA GLU A 190 14.68 -25.53 15.25
C GLU A 190 13.50 -25.83 14.31
N PRO A 191 12.29 -25.22 14.49
CA PRO A 191 11.17 -25.45 13.58
C PRO A 191 11.44 -25.07 12.12
N TRP A 192 12.34 -24.11 11.85
CA TRP A 192 12.69 -23.68 10.50
C TRP A 192 13.82 -24.50 9.89
N CYS A 193 14.86 -24.78 10.67
CA CYS A 193 16.12 -25.32 10.15
C CYS A 193 16.34 -26.82 10.39
N VAL A 194 15.67 -27.39 11.41
CA VAL A 194 15.88 -28.77 11.85
C VAL A 194 14.62 -29.59 11.63
N ASP A 195 13.51 -29.20 12.25
CA ASP A 195 12.28 -30.03 12.27
C ASP A 195 11.44 -29.83 11.01
N GLY A 196 11.50 -28.64 10.42
CA GLY A 196 10.67 -28.26 9.26
C GLY A 196 9.20 -28.05 9.61
N THR A 197 8.84 -27.88 10.87
CA THR A 197 7.45 -27.75 11.34
C THR A 197 6.92 -26.33 11.28
N ALA A 198 7.74 -25.31 10.99
CA ALA A 198 7.36 -23.91 11.16
C ALA A 198 6.14 -23.46 10.34
N ILE A 199 5.97 -23.91 9.09
CA ILE A 199 4.77 -23.59 8.33
C ILE A 199 3.55 -24.24 8.96
N SER A 200 3.64 -25.50 9.37
CA SER A 200 2.52 -26.17 10.04
C SER A 200 2.16 -25.44 11.34
N MET A 201 3.13 -25.01 12.14
CA MET A 201 2.88 -24.17 13.32
C MET A 201 2.15 -22.88 12.96
N ALA A 202 2.59 -22.16 11.91
CA ALA A 202 1.98 -20.90 11.51
C ALA A 202 0.53 -21.06 11.03
N LEU A 203 0.21 -22.17 10.34
CA LEU A 203 -1.14 -22.44 9.81
C LEU A 203 -2.12 -23.00 10.86
N HIS A 204 -1.60 -23.43 12.02
CA HIS A 204 -2.40 -23.84 13.16
C HIS A 204 -2.67 -22.71 14.17
N LEU A 205 -2.20 -21.49 13.89
CA LEU A 205 -2.61 -20.30 14.65
C LEU A 205 -3.98 -19.83 14.17
N GLU A 206 -5.02 -20.08 14.96
CA GLU A 206 -6.42 -19.81 14.56
C GLU A 206 -6.67 -18.32 14.29
N LEU A 207 -5.92 -17.43 14.96
CA LEU A 207 -5.99 -16.00 14.72
C LEU A 207 -5.44 -15.55 13.36
N PHE A 208 -4.56 -16.32 12.74
CA PHE A 208 -3.86 -15.95 11.51
C PHE A 208 -4.26 -16.82 10.33
N ALA A 209 -4.66 -18.07 10.53
CA ALA A 209 -4.96 -19.00 9.44
C ALA A 209 -6.28 -18.65 8.72
N THR A 210 -6.19 -18.47 7.40
CA THR A 210 -7.37 -18.28 6.54
C THR A 210 -8.16 -19.59 6.37
N GLU A 211 -9.35 -19.50 5.80
CA GLU A 211 -10.10 -20.70 5.39
C GLU A 211 -9.33 -21.55 4.38
N PHE A 212 -8.60 -20.91 3.46
CA PHE A 212 -7.77 -21.63 2.49
C PHE A 212 -6.66 -22.44 3.18
N ALA A 213 -6.00 -21.89 4.20
CA ALA A 213 -5.02 -22.63 4.98
C ALA A 213 -5.61 -23.90 5.61
N ARG A 214 -6.83 -23.83 6.14
CA ARG A 214 -7.48 -24.97 6.82
C ARG A 214 -7.75 -26.15 5.89
N LEU A 215 -7.93 -25.90 4.59
CA LEU A 215 -8.13 -26.95 3.59
C LEU A 215 -6.93 -27.89 3.44
N TRP A 216 -5.72 -27.44 3.79
CA TRP A 216 -4.49 -28.22 3.54
C TRP A 216 -3.51 -28.26 4.72
N ARG A 217 -3.72 -27.48 5.79
CA ARG A 217 -2.78 -27.41 6.94
C ARG A 217 -2.49 -28.74 7.63
N HIS A 218 -3.32 -29.75 7.42
CA HIS A 218 -3.17 -31.11 7.96
C HIS A 218 -2.24 -32.01 7.11
N TRP A 219 -1.74 -31.52 5.98
CA TRP A 219 -0.82 -32.26 5.12
C TRP A 219 0.63 -31.97 5.49
N ASP A 220 1.12 -32.61 6.55
CA ASP A 220 2.50 -32.41 7.04
C ASP A 220 3.55 -32.74 5.97
N TRP A 221 3.28 -33.72 5.11
CA TRP A 221 4.14 -34.08 3.97
C TRP A 221 4.37 -32.91 2.99
N LEU A 222 3.44 -31.95 2.95
CA LEU A 222 3.54 -30.73 2.15
C LEU A 222 4.10 -29.57 2.98
N ALA A 223 3.65 -29.40 4.22
CA ALA A 223 4.08 -28.30 5.08
C ALA A 223 5.59 -28.35 5.38
N GLN A 224 6.15 -29.53 5.62
CA GLN A 224 7.56 -29.70 5.97
C GLN A 224 8.54 -29.27 4.86
N PRO A 225 8.43 -29.76 3.60
CA PRO A 225 9.29 -29.28 2.53
C PRO A 225 9.06 -27.80 2.21
N LEU A 226 7.82 -27.31 2.36
CA LEU A 226 7.54 -25.89 2.19
C LEU A 226 8.26 -25.03 3.25
N THR A 227 8.41 -25.51 4.49
CA THR A 227 9.13 -24.78 5.54
C THR A 227 10.57 -24.48 5.12
N LEU A 228 11.30 -25.51 4.68
CA LEU A 228 12.67 -25.38 4.19
C LEU A 228 12.72 -24.52 2.93
N PHE A 229 11.75 -24.68 2.02
CA PHE A 229 11.65 -23.88 0.82
C PHE A 229 11.48 -22.38 1.14
N VAL A 230 10.56 -22.02 2.05
CA VAL A 230 10.31 -20.63 2.44
C VAL A 230 11.55 -20.02 3.11
N PHE A 231 12.19 -20.76 4.03
CA PHE A 231 13.43 -20.31 4.68
C PHE A 231 14.52 -19.96 3.66
N TRP A 232 14.83 -20.88 2.75
CA TRP A 232 15.84 -20.63 1.72
C TRP A 232 15.42 -19.58 0.71
N LEU A 233 14.12 -19.52 0.36
CA LEU A 233 13.58 -18.51 -0.55
C LEU A 233 13.78 -17.10 0.04
N GLU A 234 13.44 -16.86 1.30
CA GLU A 234 13.63 -15.56 1.93
C GLU A 234 15.11 -15.14 2.01
N CYS A 235 16.02 -16.10 2.20
CA CYS A 235 17.46 -15.83 2.22
C CYS A 235 18.04 -15.58 0.82
N LEU A 236 17.66 -16.40 -0.17
CA LEU A 236 18.33 -16.46 -1.48
C LEU A 236 17.62 -15.64 -2.56
N ALA A 237 16.29 -15.56 -2.56
CA ALA A 237 15.55 -14.82 -3.59
C ALA A 237 15.92 -13.32 -3.66
N PRO A 238 16.15 -12.62 -2.53
CA PRO A 238 16.68 -11.26 -2.54
C PRO A 238 18.06 -11.15 -3.20
N LEU A 239 18.95 -12.11 -2.93
CA LEU A 239 20.29 -12.14 -3.53
C LEU A 239 20.20 -12.41 -5.03
N LEU A 240 19.38 -13.39 -5.45
CA LEU A 240 19.11 -13.69 -6.86
C LEU A 240 18.55 -12.48 -7.62
N ALA A 241 17.69 -11.68 -6.98
CA ALA A 241 17.13 -10.45 -7.53
C ALA A 241 18.19 -9.35 -7.77
N LEU A 242 19.32 -9.40 -7.06
CA LEU A 242 20.46 -8.47 -7.22
C LEU A 242 21.52 -8.98 -8.20
N ILE A 243 21.52 -10.25 -8.58
CA ILE A 243 22.48 -10.77 -9.56
C ILE A 243 22.22 -10.10 -10.92
N PRO A 244 23.24 -9.55 -11.61
CA PRO A 244 23.07 -8.87 -12.89
C PRO A 244 22.84 -9.85 -14.07
N VAL A 245 22.11 -10.94 -13.84
CA VAL A 245 21.74 -11.98 -14.80
C VAL A 245 20.21 -12.04 -14.87
N LEU A 246 19.64 -11.81 -16.06
CA LEU A 246 18.20 -11.64 -16.24
C LEU A 246 17.37 -12.79 -15.65
N TRP A 247 17.76 -14.04 -15.88
CA TRP A 247 17.02 -15.21 -15.38
C TRP A 247 17.07 -15.32 -13.86
N CYS A 248 18.23 -15.09 -13.23
CA CYS A 248 18.35 -15.04 -11.77
C CYS A 248 17.38 -13.99 -11.18
N ARG A 249 17.32 -12.80 -11.79
CA ARG A 249 16.41 -11.74 -11.36
C ARG A 249 14.94 -12.14 -11.50
N ILE A 250 14.57 -12.72 -12.64
CA ILE A 250 13.20 -13.17 -12.87
C ILE A 250 12.82 -14.24 -11.86
N VAL A 251 13.69 -15.24 -11.64
CA VAL A 251 13.45 -16.32 -10.67
C VAL A 251 13.34 -15.77 -9.25
N GLY A 252 14.27 -14.91 -8.81
CA GLY A 252 14.23 -14.30 -7.48
C GLY A 252 12.96 -13.48 -7.26
N LEU A 253 12.61 -12.59 -8.20
CA LEU A 253 11.40 -11.77 -8.09
C LEU A 253 10.11 -12.62 -8.17
N ALA A 254 10.07 -13.64 -9.03
CA ALA A 254 8.93 -14.53 -9.13
C ALA A 254 8.76 -15.34 -7.83
N ALA A 255 9.85 -15.81 -7.23
CA ALA A 255 9.82 -16.50 -5.95
C ALA A 255 9.25 -15.61 -4.84
N LEU A 256 9.68 -14.35 -4.75
CA LEU A 256 9.12 -13.39 -3.79
C LEU A 256 7.62 -13.12 -4.05
N VAL A 257 7.21 -12.97 -5.31
CA VAL A 257 5.79 -12.82 -5.67
C VAL A 257 4.97 -14.05 -5.25
N ILE A 258 5.47 -15.25 -5.53
CA ILE A 258 4.81 -16.51 -5.15
C ILE A 258 4.68 -16.61 -3.64
N LEU A 259 5.73 -16.28 -2.89
CA LEU A 259 5.70 -16.25 -1.43
C LEU A 259 4.60 -15.30 -0.92
N GLU A 260 4.56 -14.06 -1.40
CA GLU A 260 3.56 -13.08 -0.95
C GLU A 260 2.13 -13.47 -1.32
N VAL A 261 1.93 -14.07 -2.50
CA VAL A 261 0.61 -14.62 -2.87
C VAL A 261 0.23 -15.79 -1.97
N ALA A 262 1.16 -16.69 -1.64
CA ALA A 262 0.91 -17.80 -0.74
C ALA A 262 0.58 -17.32 0.69
N ILE A 263 1.30 -16.31 1.20
CA ILE A 263 1.00 -15.67 2.48
C ILE A 263 -0.38 -15.01 2.43
N PHE A 264 -0.70 -14.25 1.38
CA PHE A 264 -2.01 -13.61 1.23
C PHE A 264 -3.16 -14.63 1.25
N LEU A 265 -2.97 -15.79 0.60
CA LEU A 265 -3.96 -16.85 0.57
C LEU A 265 -4.07 -17.61 1.89
N SER A 266 -2.97 -17.78 2.63
CA SER A 266 -2.92 -18.70 3.79
C SER A 266 -2.97 -18.00 5.15
N LEU A 267 -2.58 -16.72 5.21
CA LEU A 267 -2.41 -15.98 6.46
C LEU A 267 -3.05 -14.59 6.42
N GLU A 268 -3.83 -14.27 7.43
CA GLU A 268 -4.44 -12.96 7.64
C GLU A 268 -3.47 -11.98 8.31
N VAL A 269 -2.54 -11.45 7.53
CA VAL A 269 -1.51 -10.49 7.99
C VAL A 269 -1.77 -9.04 7.55
N GLY A 270 -3.04 -8.71 7.31
CA GLY A 270 -3.48 -7.38 6.90
C GLY A 270 -2.96 -7.00 5.52
N LEU A 271 -2.53 -5.74 5.35
CA LEU A 271 -2.10 -5.21 4.06
C LEU A 271 -0.66 -5.56 3.67
N PHE A 272 0.08 -6.27 4.54
CA PHE A 272 1.51 -6.55 4.31
C PHE A 272 1.79 -7.17 2.94
N PRO A 273 1.13 -8.28 2.52
CA PRO A 273 1.46 -8.93 1.25
C PRO A 273 1.16 -8.05 0.03
N LEU A 274 0.07 -7.28 0.09
CA LEU A 274 -0.27 -6.32 -0.95
C LEU A 274 0.82 -5.24 -1.08
N ILE A 275 1.25 -4.65 0.04
CA ILE A 275 2.28 -3.61 0.06
C ILE A 275 3.62 -4.18 -0.46
N SER A 276 3.98 -5.39 -0.04
CA SER A 276 5.17 -6.11 -0.51
C SER A 276 5.15 -6.36 -2.02
N LEU A 277 4.03 -6.85 -2.58
CA LEU A 277 3.85 -7.02 -4.02
C LEU A 277 3.99 -5.71 -4.79
N VAL A 278 3.39 -4.63 -4.28
CA VAL A 278 3.53 -3.29 -4.88
C VAL A 278 4.98 -2.84 -4.89
N SER A 279 5.73 -3.08 -3.81
CA SER A 279 7.13 -2.68 -3.68
C SER A 279 8.08 -3.36 -4.68
N LEU A 280 7.73 -4.56 -5.18
CA LEU A 280 8.52 -5.30 -6.16
C LEU A 280 8.38 -4.74 -7.60
N VAL A 281 7.33 -3.97 -7.88
CA VAL A 281 7.04 -3.51 -9.25
C VAL A 281 8.18 -2.73 -9.90
N PRO A 282 8.87 -1.77 -9.23
CA PRO A 282 10.00 -1.07 -9.83
C PRO A 282 11.20 -1.96 -10.17
N LEU A 283 11.35 -3.11 -9.49
CA LEU A 283 12.48 -4.03 -9.67
C LEU A 283 12.31 -4.95 -10.89
N VAL A 284 11.11 -4.99 -11.49
CA VAL A 284 10.82 -5.80 -12.68
C VAL A 284 11.80 -5.45 -13.82
N PRO A 285 12.53 -6.44 -14.38
CA PRO A 285 13.54 -6.18 -15.40
C PRO A 285 12.96 -5.54 -16.67
N VAL A 286 13.70 -4.60 -17.26
CA VAL A 286 13.33 -3.88 -18.50
C VAL A 286 12.83 -4.83 -19.62
N PRO A 287 13.50 -5.98 -19.91
CA PRO A 287 13.03 -6.87 -20.98
C PRO A 287 11.64 -7.47 -20.71
N VAL A 288 11.26 -7.65 -19.45
CA VAL A 288 9.92 -8.13 -19.07
C VAL A 288 8.89 -7.04 -19.32
N VAL A 289 9.19 -5.80 -18.91
CA VAL A 289 8.33 -4.63 -19.16
C VAL A 289 8.13 -4.40 -20.66
N ASP A 290 9.18 -4.54 -21.47
CA ASP A 290 9.10 -4.43 -22.93
C ASP A 290 8.21 -5.48 -23.57
N ARG A 291 8.33 -6.75 -23.15
CA ARG A 291 7.46 -7.83 -23.64
C ARG A 291 5.99 -7.57 -23.31
N LEU A 292 5.70 -7.13 -22.08
CA LEU A 292 4.34 -6.76 -21.66
C LEU A 292 3.80 -5.58 -22.47
N ALA A 293 4.63 -4.54 -22.68
CA ALA A 293 4.25 -3.37 -23.47
C ALA A 293 4.01 -3.70 -24.95
N ALA A 294 4.83 -4.57 -25.55
CA ALA A 294 4.69 -5.02 -26.92
C ALA A 294 3.44 -5.89 -27.13
N GLY A 295 3.09 -6.74 -26.15
CA GLY A 295 1.84 -7.50 -26.16
C GLY A 295 0.60 -6.59 -26.19
N LEU A 296 0.61 -5.53 -25.38
CA LEU A 296 -0.46 -4.52 -25.37
C LEU A 296 -0.50 -3.71 -26.67
N ALA A 297 0.65 -3.36 -27.25
CA ALA A 297 0.72 -2.57 -28.49
C ALA A 297 0.24 -3.35 -29.72
N ARG A 298 0.57 -4.65 -29.82
CA ARG A 298 0.10 -5.51 -30.93
C ARG A 298 -1.42 -5.61 -31.01
N ARG A 299 -2.11 -5.61 -29.86
CA ARG A 299 -3.58 -5.57 -29.81
C ARG A 299 -4.19 -4.25 -30.29
N GLN A 300 -3.40 -3.18 -30.42
CA GLN A 300 -3.86 -1.83 -30.76
C GLN A 300 -3.58 -1.42 -32.22
N ALA A 301 -2.74 -2.16 -32.95
CA ALA A 301 -2.23 -1.77 -34.27
C ALA A 301 -3.24 -1.91 -35.44
N THR A 302 -4.48 -2.32 -35.19
CA THR A 302 -5.50 -2.59 -36.22
C THR A 302 -6.39 -1.39 -36.55
N SER A 303 -6.11 -0.20 -36.02
CA SER A 303 -6.96 1.00 -36.19
C SER A 303 -6.35 2.02 -37.18
N ALA A 304 -7.21 2.74 -37.91
CA ALA A 304 -6.80 3.80 -38.84
C ALA A 304 -5.90 4.85 -38.17
N SER A 305 -4.92 5.38 -38.91
CA SER A 305 -3.99 6.40 -38.39
C SER A 305 -4.71 7.75 -38.24
N LEU A 306 -4.52 8.40 -37.09
CA LEU A 306 -5.15 9.69 -36.78
C LEU A 306 -4.08 10.77 -36.66
N VAL A 307 -4.33 11.92 -37.28
CA VAL A 307 -3.51 13.12 -37.12
C VAL A 307 -4.32 14.20 -36.42
N LEU A 308 -3.87 14.63 -35.24
CA LEU A 308 -4.49 15.66 -34.41
C LEU A 308 -3.76 16.97 -34.62
N PHE A 309 -4.50 18.01 -35.01
CA PHE A 309 -3.97 19.35 -35.26
C PHE A 309 -4.37 20.29 -34.13
N PHE A 310 -3.40 20.74 -33.34
CA PHE A 310 -3.61 21.64 -32.20
C PHE A 310 -3.00 23.02 -32.44
N ASP A 311 -3.47 24.02 -31.72
CA ASP A 311 -2.97 25.39 -31.81
C ASP A 311 -1.58 25.53 -31.16
N ARG A 312 -0.56 25.92 -31.95
CA ARG A 312 0.85 26.07 -31.53
C ARG A 312 1.02 26.92 -30.27
N ASP A 313 0.31 28.04 -30.20
CA ASP A 313 0.48 29.03 -29.12
C ASP A 313 -0.36 28.67 -27.87
N CYS A 314 -1.15 27.60 -27.95
CA CYS A 314 -2.02 27.13 -26.89
C CYS A 314 -1.51 25.83 -26.26
N ARG A 315 -0.75 25.95 -25.16
CA ARG A 315 -0.28 24.79 -24.39
C ARG A 315 -1.40 23.89 -23.87
N PHE A 316 -2.51 24.48 -23.46
CA PHE A 316 -3.70 23.74 -23.04
C PHE A 316 -4.25 22.86 -24.16
N CYS A 317 -4.23 23.35 -25.41
CA CYS A 317 -4.72 22.61 -26.57
C CYS A 317 -3.87 21.35 -26.82
N ALA A 318 -2.55 21.48 -26.73
CA ALA A 318 -1.63 20.34 -26.81
C ALA A 318 -1.85 19.34 -25.65
N PHE A 319 -2.02 19.84 -24.42
CA PHE A 319 -2.33 19.01 -23.26
C PHE A 319 -3.64 18.24 -23.44
N ALA A 320 -4.71 18.89 -23.86
CA ALA A 320 -6.02 18.28 -24.08
C ALA A 320 -5.96 17.16 -25.13
N CYS A 321 -5.24 17.38 -26.25
CA CYS A 321 -5.03 16.35 -27.26
C CYS A 321 -4.27 15.13 -26.69
N ARG A 322 -3.17 15.37 -25.95
CA ARG A 322 -2.40 14.27 -25.32
C ARG A 322 -3.20 13.53 -24.26
N LEU A 323 -4.01 14.24 -23.48
CA LEU A 323 -4.91 13.65 -22.48
C LEU A 323 -5.95 12.75 -23.14
N LEU A 324 -6.61 13.24 -24.18
CA LEU A 324 -7.58 12.46 -24.94
C LEU A 324 -6.94 11.17 -25.48
N LEU A 325 -5.79 11.28 -26.15
CA LEU A 325 -5.07 10.12 -26.68
C LEU A 325 -4.65 9.13 -25.59
N ALA A 326 -4.20 9.62 -24.43
CA ALA A 326 -3.84 8.78 -23.28
C ALA A 326 -5.06 8.02 -22.71
N CYS A 327 -6.18 8.70 -22.50
CA CYS A 327 -7.43 8.11 -22.01
C CYS A 327 -7.99 7.07 -22.99
N CYS A 328 -8.00 7.39 -24.28
CA CYS A 328 -8.46 6.49 -25.34
C CYS A 328 -7.49 5.33 -25.61
N GLY A 329 -6.23 5.45 -25.18
CA GLY A 329 -5.20 4.46 -25.45
C GLY A 329 -4.73 4.44 -26.91
N LYS A 330 -4.95 5.53 -27.65
CA LYS A 330 -4.57 5.70 -29.06
C LYS A 330 -3.12 6.20 -29.14
N ARG A 331 -2.17 5.28 -29.29
CA ARG A 331 -0.72 5.55 -29.20
C ARG A 331 -0.04 5.86 -30.53
N ASP A 332 -0.66 5.43 -31.62
CA ASP A 332 -0.26 5.59 -33.02
C ASP A 332 -0.69 6.92 -33.63
N ALA A 333 -1.48 7.72 -32.90
CA ALA A 333 -1.89 9.04 -33.35
C ALA A 333 -0.73 10.04 -33.34
N VAL A 334 -0.66 10.86 -34.38
CA VAL A 334 0.35 11.90 -34.54
C VAL A 334 -0.24 13.25 -34.13
N LEU A 335 0.47 14.02 -33.32
CA LEU A 335 0.11 15.43 -33.07
C LEU A 335 0.93 16.33 -33.97
N ARG A 336 0.26 17.28 -34.63
CA ARG A 336 0.88 18.35 -35.43
C ARG A 336 0.30 19.70 -35.05
N GLU A 337 1.07 20.74 -35.33
CA GLU A 337 0.59 22.11 -35.19
C GLU A 337 -0.41 22.41 -36.31
N ALA A 338 -1.56 22.99 -35.97
CA ALA A 338 -2.59 23.31 -36.95
C ALA A 338 -2.10 24.32 -37.99
N GLN A 339 -1.24 25.25 -37.58
CA GLN A 339 -0.61 26.26 -38.43
C GLN A 339 0.30 25.67 -39.52
N SER A 340 0.76 24.42 -39.37
CA SER A 340 1.58 23.76 -40.40
C SER A 340 0.75 23.06 -41.48
N HIS A 341 -0.59 23.14 -41.44
CA HIS A 341 -1.47 22.43 -42.38
C HIS A 341 -2.64 23.31 -42.87
N PRO A 342 -2.84 23.52 -44.19
CA PRO A 342 -3.78 24.52 -44.71
C PRO A 342 -5.25 24.34 -44.27
N VAL A 343 -5.74 23.09 -44.24
CA VAL A 343 -7.12 22.79 -43.83
C VAL A 343 -7.29 23.00 -42.32
N ALA A 344 -6.30 22.58 -41.52
CA ALA A 344 -6.37 22.69 -40.08
C ALA A 344 -6.21 24.14 -39.61
N ALA A 345 -5.32 24.91 -40.26
CA ALA A 345 -5.14 26.33 -40.03
C ALA A 345 -6.44 27.12 -40.30
N ARG A 346 -7.13 26.84 -41.41
CA ARG A 346 -8.44 27.45 -41.73
C ARG A 346 -9.50 27.10 -40.69
N ASN A 347 -9.57 25.83 -40.27
CA ASN A 347 -10.52 25.41 -39.23
C ASN A 347 -10.26 26.10 -37.90
N LEU A 348 -8.99 26.20 -37.49
CA LEU A 348 -8.61 26.88 -36.25
C LEU A 348 -8.93 28.38 -36.30
N ALA A 349 -8.60 29.05 -37.41
CA ALA A 349 -8.86 30.49 -37.57
C ALA A 349 -10.36 30.82 -37.61
N LYS A 350 -11.18 30.00 -38.27
CA LYS A 350 -12.62 30.26 -38.44
C LYS A 350 -13.47 29.81 -37.25
N HIS A 351 -13.08 28.72 -36.59
CA HIS A 351 -13.93 28.05 -35.61
C HIS A 351 -13.33 27.95 -34.20
N PHE A 352 -12.09 28.43 -33.99
CA PHE A 352 -11.37 28.31 -32.71
C PHE A 352 -11.33 26.86 -32.17
N ALA A 353 -11.33 25.89 -33.08
CA ALA A 353 -11.43 24.46 -32.77
C ALA A 353 -10.24 23.69 -33.35
N TRP A 354 -9.70 22.75 -32.58
CA TRP A 354 -8.72 21.78 -33.08
C TRP A 354 -9.40 20.79 -34.04
N SER A 355 -8.61 20.19 -34.93
CA SER A 355 -9.09 19.30 -35.99
C SER A 355 -8.42 17.92 -35.92
N VAL A 356 -9.12 16.88 -36.35
CA VAL A 356 -8.61 15.52 -36.51
C VAL A 356 -8.77 15.11 -37.96
N ALA A 357 -7.74 14.50 -38.54
CA ALA A 357 -7.82 13.81 -39.82
C ALA A 357 -7.71 12.30 -39.61
N GLU A 358 -8.63 11.55 -40.22
CA GLU A 358 -8.49 10.11 -40.40
C GLU A 358 -7.79 9.88 -41.74
N CYS A 359 -6.57 9.33 -41.69
CA CYS A 359 -5.67 9.26 -42.84
C CYS A 359 -5.19 7.83 -43.11
N SER A 360 -4.95 7.50 -44.39
CA SER A 360 -4.25 6.26 -44.78
C SER A 360 -2.72 6.40 -44.71
N ARG A 361 -2.20 7.64 -44.79
CA ARG A 361 -0.79 8.00 -44.66
C ARG A 361 -0.61 9.08 -43.59
N ALA A 362 0.56 9.08 -42.92
CA ALA A 362 0.86 10.00 -41.82
C ALA A 362 0.89 11.50 -42.20
N ASP A 363 0.92 11.80 -43.51
CA ASP A 363 1.14 13.15 -44.00
C ASP A 363 -0.14 13.98 -44.10
N ALA A 364 -1.31 13.34 -44.03
CA ALA A 364 -2.64 13.95 -44.08
C ALA A 364 -2.90 14.86 -45.30
N THR A 365 -2.23 14.61 -46.43
CA THR A 365 -2.30 15.43 -47.66
C THR A 365 -3.25 14.87 -48.72
N SER A 366 -3.95 13.76 -48.44
CA SER A 366 -4.81 13.11 -49.44
C SER A 366 -6.16 13.83 -49.55
N PRO A 367 -6.69 14.04 -50.77
CA PRO A 367 -8.06 14.52 -50.97
C PRO A 367 -9.13 13.62 -50.33
N ALA A 368 -8.80 12.35 -50.04
CA ALA A 368 -9.68 11.38 -49.41
C ALA A 368 -9.67 11.42 -47.86
N ASP A 369 -8.83 12.27 -47.25
CA ASP A 369 -8.72 12.33 -45.79
C ASP A 369 -9.98 12.96 -45.18
N ARG A 370 -10.56 12.30 -44.18
CA ARG A 370 -11.78 12.76 -43.52
C ARG A 370 -11.43 13.65 -42.34
N TYR A 371 -11.83 14.91 -42.41
CA TYR A 371 -11.61 15.88 -41.35
C TYR A 371 -12.83 16.00 -40.43
N GLN A 372 -12.58 15.99 -39.12
CA GLN A 372 -13.55 16.35 -38.09
C GLN A 372 -12.99 17.48 -37.23
N ARG A 373 -13.88 18.30 -36.66
CA ARG A 373 -13.52 19.44 -35.78
C ARG A 373 -14.39 19.45 -34.53
N GLY A 374 -14.03 20.26 -33.54
CA GLY A 374 -14.89 20.51 -32.39
C GLY A 374 -15.16 19.24 -31.57
N TRP A 375 -16.42 19.05 -31.16
CA TRP A 375 -16.84 17.82 -30.49
C TRP A 375 -16.81 16.59 -31.41
N GLY A 376 -17.06 16.78 -32.71
CA GLY A 376 -16.96 15.71 -33.71
C GLY A 376 -15.56 15.10 -33.80
N ALA A 377 -14.52 15.91 -33.59
CA ALA A 377 -13.14 15.44 -33.49
C ALA A 377 -12.91 14.55 -32.25
N VAL A 378 -13.46 14.92 -31.10
CA VAL A 378 -13.40 14.12 -29.86
C VAL A 378 -14.05 12.75 -30.08
N LEU A 379 -15.26 12.75 -30.63
CA LEU A 379 -16.01 11.53 -30.91
C LEU A 379 -15.29 10.63 -31.93
N LEU A 380 -14.72 11.19 -32.99
CA LEU A 380 -13.94 10.43 -33.98
C LEU A 380 -12.74 9.74 -33.34
N VAL A 381 -11.97 10.44 -32.50
CA VAL A 381 -10.82 9.85 -31.80
C VAL A 381 -11.26 8.68 -30.92
N LEU A 382 -12.37 8.82 -30.19
CA LEU A 382 -12.91 7.74 -29.33
C LEU A 382 -13.37 6.54 -30.15
N GLN A 383 -14.16 6.77 -31.20
CA GLN A 383 -14.68 5.71 -32.07
C GLN A 383 -13.57 4.92 -32.75
N ARG A 384 -12.44 5.57 -33.07
CA ARG A 384 -11.26 4.94 -33.70
C ARG A 384 -10.16 4.56 -32.71
N SER A 385 -10.49 4.51 -31.41
CA SER A 385 -9.58 4.09 -30.35
C SER A 385 -9.86 2.68 -29.85
N PRO A 386 -8.91 2.05 -29.13
CA PRO A 386 -9.14 0.78 -28.45
C PRO A 386 -10.23 0.82 -27.36
N ARG A 387 -10.74 2.00 -26.99
CA ARG A 387 -11.73 2.18 -25.92
C ARG A 387 -12.94 2.99 -26.41
N PRO A 388 -13.67 2.53 -27.44
CA PRO A 388 -14.79 3.28 -28.00
C PRO A 388 -15.97 3.39 -27.03
N TRP A 389 -16.07 2.47 -26.07
CA TRP A 389 -17.09 2.47 -25.02
C TRP A 389 -17.05 3.73 -24.14
N LEU A 390 -15.90 4.42 -24.04
CA LEU A 390 -15.79 5.69 -23.30
C LEU A 390 -16.73 6.77 -23.86
N ALA A 391 -17.10 6.69 -25.14
CA ALA A 391 -18.06 7.61 -25.74
C ALA A 391 -19.46 7.51 -25.11
N ARG A 392 -19.81 6.40 -24.45
CA ARG A 392 -21.11 6.22 -23.77
C ARG A 392 -21.27 7.11 -22.53
N PHE A 393 -20.16 7.54 -21.94
CA PHE A 393 -20.14 8.41 -20.76
C PHE A 393 -20.03 9.89 -21.13
N LEU A 394 -19.95 10.20 -22.42
CA LEU A 394 -19.81 11.56 -22.90
C LEU A 394 -21.17 12.14 -23.34
N PRO A 395 -21.33 13.47 -23.22
CA PRO A 395 -22.55 14.12 -23.67
C PRO A 395 -22.81 13.90 -25.17
N GLY A 396 -24.09 13.87 -25.54
CA GLY A 396 -24.53 13.81 -26.94
C GLY A 396 -24.04 15.00 -27.77
N ALA A 397 -24.16 14.92 -29.09
CA ALA A 397 -23.51 15.87 -30.03
C ALA A 397 -23.80 17.35 -29.73
N VAL A 398 -25.05 17.70 -29.40
CA VAL A 398 -25.47 19.08 -29.10
C VAL A 398 -24.83 19.59 -27.81
N THR A 399 -25.03 18.87 -26.71
CA THR A 399 -24.47 19.22 -25.40
C THR A 399 -22.94 19.25 -25.42
N GLY A 400 -22.33 18.30 -26.13
CA GLY A 400 -20.89 18.22 -26.31
C GLY A 400 -20.30 19.42 -27.05
N GLU A 401 -20.96 19.90 -28.12
CA GLU A 401 -20.51 21.09 -28.85
C GLU A 401 -20.65 22.37 -28.00
N VAL A 402 -21.69 22.47 -27.17
CA VAL A 402 -21.84 23.57 -26.21
C VAL A 402 -20.70 23.58 -25.19
N VAL A 403 -20.40 22.43 -24.58
CA VAL A 403 -19.31 22.26 -23.61
C VAL A 403 -17.97 22.57 -24.27
N TYR A 404 -17.72 22.02 -25.47
CA TYR A 404 -16.49 22.27 -26.22
C TYR A 404 -16.33 23.76 -26.55
N GLY A 405 -17.39 24.42 -27.03
CA GLY A 405 -17.37 25.84 -27.34
C GLY A 405 -17.10 26.71 -26.12
N TRP A 406 -17.64 26.34 -24.95
CA TRP A 406 -17.31 27.01 -23.68
C TRP A 406 -15.83 26.83 -23.30
N ILE A 407 -15.27 25.62 -23.41
CA ILE A 407 -13.85 25.37 -23.17
C ILE A 407 -12.98 26.19 -24.13
N GLY A 408 -13.35 26.23 -25.42
CA GLY A 408 -12.63 26.99 -26.45
C GLY A 408 -12.58 28.49 -26.15
N ARG A 409 -13.71 29.10 -25.73
CA ARG A 409 -13.77 30.52 -25.33
C ARG A 409 -12.94 30.82 -24.07
N ASN A 410 -12.84 29.87 -23.15
CA ASN A 410 -12.14 30.05 -21.87
C ASN A 410 -10.71 29.46 -21.85
N ARG A 411 -10.19 29.00 -23.00
CA ARG A 411 -8.92 28.24 -23.09
C ARG A 411 -7.70 28.98 -22.52
N GLY A 412 -7.68 30.31 -22.56
CA GLY A 412 -6.62 31.13 -21.96
C GLY A 412 -6.57 31.01 -20.44
N GLY A 413 -7.71 31.25 -19.78
CA GLY A 413 -7.84 31.12 -18.32
C GLY A 413 -7.63 29.67 -17.85
N ILE A 414 -8.21 28.70 -18.56
CA ILE A 414 -7.99 27.26 -18.29
C ILE A 414 -6.51 26.90 -18.47
N GLY A 415 -5.84 27.46 -19.48
CA GLY A 415 -4.42 27.27 -19.71
C GLY A 415 -3.54 27.84 -18.60
N HIS A 416 -3.89 29.00 -18.05
CA HIS A 416 -3.18 29.61 -16.92
C HIS A 416 -3.32 28.76 -15.64
N LEU A 417 -4.56 28.39 -15.27
CA LEU A 417 -4.84 27.49 -14.15
C LEU A 417 -4.15 26.12 -14.34
N GLY A 418 -4.23 25.55 -15.54
CA GLY A 418 -3.56 24.31 -15.89
C GLY A 418 -2.04 24.41 -15.77
N GLY A 419 -1.45 25.56 -16.10
CA GLY A 419 -0.03 25.84 -15.86
C GLY A 419 0.33 25.81 -14.38
N MET A 420 -0.50 26.40 -13.52
CA MET A 420 -0.32 26.37 -12.06
C MET A 420 -0.57 24.99 -11.44
N VAL A 421 -1.30 24.08 -12.07
CA VAL A 421 -1.52 22.72 -11.54
C VAL A 421 -0.53 21.72 -12.11
N PHE A 422 -0.38 21.70 -13.43
CA PHE A 422 0.36 20.70 -14.18
C PHE A 422 1.76 21.15 -14.62
N GLY A 423 1.98 22.46 -14.78
CA GLY A 423 3.20 23.06 -15.34
C GLY A 423 4.45 23.01 -14.47
N HIS A 424 4.48 22.12 -13.49
CA HIS A 424 5.62 21.93 -12.59
C HIS A 424 6.61 21.01 -13.30
N ARG A 425 7.72 21.57 -13.76
CA ARG A 425 8.83 20.74 -14.24
C ARG A 425 9.31 19.90 -13.06
N HIS A 426 9.59 18.62 -13.33
CA HIS A 426 10.33 17.78 -12.40
C HIS A 426 11.70 18.41 -12.22
N SER A 427 11.85 19.23 -11.18
CA SER A 427 13.07 19.99 -10.96
C SER A 427 14.24 19.04 -10.70
N SER A 428 15.42 19.49 -11.13
CA SER A 428 16.72 18.88 -10.88
C SER A 428 17.12 18.84 -9.39
N GLY A 429 16.31 19.36 -8.45
CA GLY A 429 16.69 19.45 -7.02
C GLY A 429 16.91 18.07 -6.38
N LEU A 430 15.82 17.35 -6.08
CA LEU A 430 15.89 16.01 -5.47
C LEU A 430 16.26 14.90 -6.47
N HIS A 431 16.54 15.21 -7.74
CA HIS A 431 17.23 14.31 -8.70
C HIS A 431 18.71 14.68 -8.89
N GLY A 432 19.10 15.83 -8.37
CA GLY A 432 20.47 16.33 -8.31
C GLY A 432 21.21 15.69 -7.16
N GLU A 433 22.38 16.23 -6.87
CA GLU A 433 23.33 15.61 -5.95
C GLU A 433 22.79 15.54 -4.52
N ALA A 434 22.10 16.59 -4.05
CA ALA A 434 21.51 16.61 -2.70
C ALA A 434 20.48 15.49 -2.50
N GLY A 435 19.55 15.29 -3.44
CA GLY A 435 18.55 14.21 -3.32
C GLY A 435 19.19 12.82 -3.38
N ARG A 436 20.25 12.64 -4.18
CA ARG A 436 21.01 11.38 -4.24
C ARG A 436 21.75 11.12 -2.93
N PHE A 437 22.36 12.16 -2.36
CA PHE A 437 23.05 12.08 -1.08
C PHE A 437 22.10 11.71 0.05
N VAL A 438 20.94 12.38 0.16
CA VAL A 438 19.93 12.08 1.19
C VAL A 438 19.43 10.64 1.07
N ALA A 439 19.14 10.17 -0.15
CA ALA A 439 18.71 8.78 -0.36
C ALA A 439 19.80 7.76 0.04
N ALA A 440 21.07 8.04 -0.27
CA ALA A 440 22.20 7.20 0.14
C ALA A 440 22.41 7.20 1.66
N ALA A 441 22.38 8.37 2.30
CA ALA A 441 22.52 8.50 3.75
C ALA A 441 21.38 7.78 4.48
N ALA A 442 20.13 7.93 4.01
CA ALA A 442 19.00 7.21 4.58
C ALA A 442 19.13 5.69 4.42
N LEU A 443 19.68 5.20 3.30
CA LEU A 443 19.99 3.78 3.14
C LEU A 443 21.02 3.30 4.18
N VAL A 444 22.07 4.08 4.44
CA VAL A 444 23.05 3.74 5.49
C VAL A 444 22.38 3.63 6.85
N VAL A 445 21.48 4.56 7.20
CA VAL A 445 20.70 4.51 8.46
C VAL A 445 19.83 3.26 8.52
N VAL A 446 19.16 2.89 7.43
CA VAL A 446 18.34 1.67 7.34
C VAL A 446 19.19 0.42 7.55
N LEU A 447 20.33 0.32 6.87
CA LEU A 447 21.23 -0.83 6.97
C LEU A 447 21.81 -0.94 8.39
N ALA A 448 22.25 0.18 8.96
CA ALA A 448 22.71 0.26 10.33
C ALA A 448 21.60 -0.17 11.30
N TRP A 449 20.37 0.31 11.12
CA TRP A 449 19.23 -0.04 11.97
C TRP A 449 18.97 -1.55 11.96
N ASN A 450 18.89 -2.17 10.78
CA ASN A 450 18.68 -3.62 10.66
C ASN A 450 19.86 -4.43 11.22
N ALA A 451 21.09 -3.93 11.09
CA ALA A 451 22.27 -4.58 11.66
C ALA A 451 22.25 -4.55 13.20
N VAL A 452 21.88 -3.42 13.82
CA VAL A 452 21.87 -3.27 15.29
C VAL A 452 20.65 -3.92 15.96
N THR A 453 19.55 -4.12 15.22
CA THR A 453 18.38 -4.86 15.73
C THR A 453 18.49 -6.37 15.54
N HIS A 454 19.50 -6.85 14.81
CA HIS A 454 19.77 -8.27 14.68
C HIS A 454 20.29 -8.85 16.02
N PRO A 455 19.71 -9.95 16.54
CA PRO A 455 20.06 -10.50 17.85
C PRO A 455 21.56 -10.79 18.05
N ALA A 456 22.22 -11.33 17.02
CA ALA A 456 23.65 -11.65 17.09
C ALA A 456 24.56 -10.42 17.23
N THR A 457 24.14 -9.25 16.71
CA THR A 457 24.88 -7.99 16.87
C THR A 457 24.61 -7.42 18.26
N LEU A 458 23.33 -7.39 18.65
CA LEU A 458 22.89 -6.85 19.94
C LEU A 458 23.56 -7.58 21.11
N ALA A 459 23.77 -8.88 21.00
CA ALA A 459 24.48 -9.69 22.00
C ALA A 459 25.95 -9.30 22.19
N LYS A 460 26.57 -8.63 21.21
CA LYS A 460 27.99 -8.25 21.24
C LYS A 460 28.19 -6.77 21.59
N LEU A 461 27.36 -5.88 21.03
CA LEU A 461 27.49 -4.43 21.21
C LEU A 461 26.16 -3.72 20.91
N ASP A 462 25.67 -2.92 21.87
CA ASP A 462 24.47 -2.11 21.66
C ASP A 462 24.79 -0.74 21.06
N LEU A 463 24.76 -0.67 19.73
CA LEU A 463 24.92 0.58 18.96
C LEU A 463 23.60 1.32 18.73
N ARG A 464 22.47 0.87 19.30
CA ARG A 464 21.17 1.53 19.13
C ARG A 464 21.16 3.00 19.56
N PRO A 465 21.81 3.43 20.65
CA PRO A 465 21.84 4.85 21.02
C PRO A 465 22.37 5.79 19.93
N LEU A 466 23.25 5.30 19.03
CA LEU A 466 23.79 6.08 17.93
C LEU A 466 22.86 6.10 16.71
N VAL A 467 22.19 4.99 16.42
CA VAL A 467 21.39 4.82 15.18
C VAL A 467 19.92 5.17 15.38
N GLN A 468 19.36 4.89 16.56
CA GLN A 468 17.95 5.08 16.89
C GLN A 468 17.48 6.53 16.70
N PRO A 469 18.22 7.59 17.09
CA PRO A 469 17.79 8.97 16.86
C PRO A 469 17.54 9.26 15.38
N LEU A 470 18.47 8.81 14.52
CA LEU A 470 18.39 9.01 13.07
C LEU A 470 17.26 8.18 12.45
N ALA A 471 17.15 6.91 12.84
CA ALA A 471 16.11 6.02 12.33
C ALA A 471 14.69 6.48 12.74
N ALA A 472 14.54 6.95 13.98
CA ALA A 472 13.28 7.49 14.51
C ALA A 472 12.92 8.83 13.84
N ALA A 473 13.89 9.75 13.69
CA ALA A 473 13.66 11.03 13.03
C ALA A 473 13.25 10.86 11.55
N LEU A 474 13.73 9.83 10.87
CA LEU A 474 13.31 9.49 9.50
C LEU A 474 12.08 8.57 9.44
N ASN A 475 11.57 8.09 10.58
CA ASN A 475 10.51 7.09 10.68
C ASN A 475 10.81 5.80 9.89
N VAL A 476 12.09 5.39 9.82
CA VAL A 476 12.55 4.20 9.07
C VAL A 476 12.87 3.02 9.98
N GLN A 477 12.44 3.06 11.25
CA GLN A 477 12.57 1.94 12.17
C GLN A 477 11.73 0.74 11.70
N GLN A 478 12.39 -0.40 11.58
CA GLN A 478 11.86 -1.62 10.98
C GLN A 478 12.19 -2.84 11.84
N TYR A 479 11.27 -3.80 11.91
CA TYR A 479 11.46 -5.09 12.59
C TYR A 479 10.85 -6.18 11.72
N TRP A 480 11.64 -7.18 11.36
CA TRP A 480 11.27 -8.24 10.42
C TRP A 480 11.22 -9.62 11.10
N ASN A 481 10.66 -9.68 12.30
CA ASN A 481 10.72 -10.86 13.17
C ASN A 481 9.42 -11.70 13.17
N MET A 482 8.63 -11.63 12.09
CA MET A 482 7.40 -12.41 12.03
C MET A 482 7.73 -13.90 11.94
N PHE A 483 7.24 -14.66 12.94
CA PHE A 483 7.55 -16.09 13.12
C PHE A 483 9.06 -16.38 13.26
N ALA A 484 9.80 -15.43 13.82
CA ALA A 484 11.23 -15.55 14.07
C ALA A 484 11.55 -15.37 15.58
N PRO A 485 12.51 -16.12 16.15
CA PRO A 485 13.32 -17.15 15.48
C PRO A 485 12.54 -18.42 15.12
N GLN A 486 11.36 -18.59 15.71
CA GLN A 486 10.39 -19.62 15.42
C GLN A 486 8.97 -19.05 15.47
N PRO A 487 7.96 -19.72 14.88
CA PRO A 487 6.56 -19.38 15.09
C PRO A 487 6.15 -19.47 16.56
N TYR A 488 5.01 -18.89 16.92
CA TYR A 488 4.49 -18.98 18.29
C TYR A 488 4.24 -20.43 18.68
N ASP A 489 4.77 -20.81 19.84
CA ASP A 489 4.66 -22.12 20.49
C ASP A 489 3.33 -22.31 21.22
N GLN A 490 2.49 -21.28 21.26
CA GLN A 490 1.13 -21.32 21.74
C GLN A 490 0.16 -20.76 20.70
N ASP A 491 -0.97 -21.43 20.54
CA ASP A 491 -2.13 -20.94 19.79
C ASP A 491 -3.08 -20.26 20.78
N VAL A 492 -3.23 -18.94 20.65
CA VAL A 492 -3.92 -18.08 21.62
C VAL A 492 -5.01 -17.26 20.91
N TRP A 493 -6.19 -17.16 21.51
CA TRP A 493 -7.26 -16.26 21.07
C TRP A 493 -8.08 -15.76 22.27
N TRP A 494 -8.92 -14.74 22.06
CA TRP A 494 -9.67 -14.10 23.15
C TRP A 494 -11.17 -14.08 22.89
N ALA A 495 -11.95 -14.27 23.96
CA ALA A 495 -13.37 -13.94 24.01
C ALA A 495 -13.56 -12.68 24.85
N ILE A 496 -14.37 -11.74 24.35
CA ILE A 496 -14.60 -10.44 25.00
C ILE A 496 -16.10 -10.23 25.19
N PRO A 497 -16.78 -11.02 26.03
CA PRO A 497 -18.19 -10.81 26.35
C PRO A 497 -18.40 -9.47 27.06
N ALA A 498 -19.51 -8.82 26.72
CA ALA A 498 -19.93 -7.57 27.33
C ALA A 498 -21.46 -7.53 27.48
N LEU A 499 -21.92 -6.89 28.56
CA LEU A 499 -23.33 -6.66 28.89
C LEU A 499 -23.75 -5.26 28.47
N ARG A 500 -24.89 -5.09 27.81
CA ARG A 500 -25.44 -3.76 27.48
C ARG A 500 -26.26 -3.19 28.64
N ARG A 501 -26.28 -1.86 28.80
CA ARG A 501 -27.07 -1.16 29.85
C ARG A 501 -28.58 -1.43 29.76
N GLY A 502 -29.10 -1.62 28.55
CA GLY A 502 -30.51 -1.99 28.31
C GLY A 502 -30.81 -3.49 28.43
N GLY A 503 -29.86 -4.29 28.91
CA GLY A 503 -29.92 -5.75 28.87
C GLY A 503 -29.44 -6.35 27.54
N GLY A 504 -29.09 -7.63 27.57
CA GLY A 504 -28.54 -8.38 26.44
C GLY A 504 -27.02 -8.36 26.38
N GLN A 505 -26.44 -9.45 25.86
CA GLN A 505 -25.00 -9.67 25.79
C GLN A 505 -24.49 -9.65 24.35
N GLY A 506 -23.22 -9.29 24.19
CA GLY A 506 -22.52 -9.37 22.91
C GLY A 506 -21.01 -9.27 23.06
N ASN A 507 -20.30 -9.44 21.96
CA ASN A 507 -18.86 -9.16 21.90
C ASN A 507 -18.65 -7.64 21.99
N LEU A 508 -17.73 -7.21 22.85
CA LEU A 508 -17.45 -5.78 23.07
C LEU A 508 -17.15 -5.01 21.77
N LEU A 509 -16.34 -5.60 20.89
CA LEU A 509 -15.79 -4.93 19.71
C LEU A 509 -16.79 -4.88 18.55
N THR A 510 -17.57 -5.95 18.37
CA THR A 510 -18.46 -6.08 17.20
C THR A 510 -19.95 -5.96 17.53
N GLY A 511 -20.32 -6.07 18.80
CA GLY A 511 -21.72 -6.12 19.25
C GLY A 511 -22.48 -7.40 18.89
N LYS A 512 -21.87 -8.33 18.13
CA LYS A 512 -22.43 -9.63 17.72
C LYS A 512 -22.51 -10.60 18.89
N PRO A 513 -23.25 -11.73 18.79
CA PRO A 513 -23.25 -12.77 19.83
C PRO A 513 -21.84 -13.26 20.18
N VAL A 514 -21.59 -13.51 21.46
CA VAL A 514 -20.29 -13.99 21.94
C VAL A 514 -20.11 -15.47 21.57
N ALA A 515 -19.18 -15.74 20.67
CA ALA A 515 -18.66 -17.09 20.46
C ALA A 515 -17.61 -17.41 21.53
N LEU A 516 -17.69 -18.61 22.10
CA LEU A 516 -16.67 -19.19 22.99
C LEU A 516 -15.96 -20.38 22.32
N THR A 517 -16.06 -20.48 20.99
CA THR A 517 -15.36 -21.46 20.17
C THR A 517 -14.14 -20.84 19.51
N PRO A 518 -13.14 -21.65 19.09
CA PRO A 518 -11.99 -21.16 18.35
C PRO A 518 -12.39 -20.33 17.11
N PRO A 519 -11.67 -19.23 16.81
CA PRO A 519 -12.08 -18.27 15.81
C PRO A 519 -11.92 -18.82 14.39
N ARG A 520 -13.01 -19.32 13.81
CA ARG A 520 -13.06 -19.65 12.38
C ARG A 520 -13.15 -18.42 11.47
N ASP A 521 -13.61 -17.30 12.02
CA ASP A 521 -13.75 -16.02 11.36
C ASP A 521 -12.50 -15.13 11.48
N GLY A 522 -11.37 -15.67 11.99
CA GLY A 522 -10.07 -15.00 12.01
C GLY A 522 -10.12 -13.60 12.64
N ALA A 523 -9.68 -12.61 11.88
CA ALA A 523 -9.69 -11.21 12.28
C ALA A 523 -11.10 -10.58 12.37
N ASP A 524 -12.08 -11.07 11.63
CA ASP A 524 -13.42 -10.48 11.58
C ASP A 524 -14.17 -10.61 12.90
N ARG A 525 -13.82 -11.61 13.72
CA ARG A 525 -14.29 -11.76 15.11
C ARG A 525 -14.06 -10.51 15.95
N TYR A 526 -12.95 -9.83 15.69
CA TYR A 526 -12.51 -8.65 16.43
C TYR A 526 -12.93 -7.36 15.73
N GLY A 527 -13.67 -7.41 14.60
CA GLY A 527 -13.97 -6.23 13.78
C GLY A 527 -12.85 -5.89 12.79
N GLY A 528 -11.93 -6.83 12.52
CA GLY A 528 -10.86 -6.71 11.55
C GLY A 528 -9.46 -6.82 12.16
N TYR A 529 -8.45 -6.92 11.30
CA TYR A 529 -7.09 -7.30 11.72
C TYR A 529 -6.42 -6.28 12.64
N ARG A 530 -6.84 -5.00 12.59
CA ARG A 530 -6.32 -3.94 13.47
C ARG A 530 -6.83 -4.10 14.89
N TRP A 531 -8.12 -4.33 15.06
CA TRP A 531 -8.72 -4.62 16.36
C TRP A 531 -8.24 -5.94 16.95
N ARG A 532 -8.01 -6.98 16.13
CA ARG A 532 -7.31 -8.19 16.57
C ARG A 532 -5.93 -7.86 17.13
N LYS A 533 -5.17 -6.98 16.47
CA LYS A 533 -3.83 -6.56 16.92
C LYS A 533 -3.87 -5.74 18.22
N ILE A 534 -4.82 -4.81 18.33
CA ILE A 534 -5.07 -4.01 19.54
C ILE A 534 -5.42 -4.94 20.69
N THR A 535 -6.37 -5.84 20.50
CA THR A 535 -6.78 -6.84 21.51
C THR A 535 -5.57 -7.63 21.99
N SER A 536 -4.85 -8.26 21.05
CA SER A 536 -3.67 -9.07 21.36
C SER A 536 -2.63 -8.29 22.16
N ARG A 537 -2.25 -7.09 21.71
CA ARG A 537 -1.24 -6.27 22.41
C ARG A 537 -1.71 -5.81 23.78
N SER A 538 -2.95 -5.31 23.87
CA SER A 538 -3.49 -4.78 25.12
C SER A 538 -3.68 -5.88 26.16
N VAL A 539 -4.10 -7.09 25.78
CA VAL A 539 -4.21 -8.23 26.71
C VAL A 539 -2.83 -8.69 27.18
N MET A 540 -1.89 -8.87 26.24
CA MET A 540 -0.53 -9.32 26.55
C MET A 540 0.24 -8.32 27.43
N GLN A 541 -0.07 -7.03 27.33
CA GLN A 541 0.53 -5.98 28.15
C GLN A 541 -0.23 -5.69 29.45
N GLY A 542 -1.36 -6.37 29.72
CA GLY A 542 -2.21 -6.08 30.88
C GLY A 542 -2.88 -4.70 30.81
N GLN A 543 -3.09 -4.15 29.62
CA GLN A 543 -3.62 -2.80 29.36
C GLN A 543 -5.00 -2.83 28.67
N PHE A 544 -5.70 -3.96 28.69
CA PHE A 544 -7.01 -4.08 28.04
C PHE A 544 -8.09 -3.20 28.67
N GLU A 545 -7.92 -2.78 29.93
CA GLU A 545 -8.76 -1.78 30.59
C GLU A 545 -8.95 -0.51 29.75
N ARG A 546 -7.95 -0.07 28.99
CA ARG A 546 -8.09 1.09 28.08
C ARG A 546 -9.09 0.84 26.96
N VAL A 547 -9.12 -0.38 26.43
CA VAL A 547 -10.08 -0.80 25.40
C VAL A 547 -11.47 -0.88 26.01
N ALA A 548 -11.60 -1.52 27.18
CA ALA A 548 -12.85 -1.60 27.93
C ALA A 548 -13.41 -0.19 28.24
N GLY A 549 -12.59 0.68 28.82
CA GLY A 549 -12.96 2.06 29.16
C GLY A 549 -13.36 2.90 27.95
N TYR A 550 -12.71 2.74 26.80
CA TYR A 550 -13.15 3.38 25.56
C TYR A 550 -14.59 2.99 25.21
N PHE A 551 -14.87 1.69 25.14
CA PHE A 551 -16.20 1.21 24.79
C PHE A 551 -17.26 1.48 25.87
N CYS A 552 -16.89 1.51 27.15
CA CYS A 552 -17.78 1.90 28.24
C CYS A 552 -18.21 3.38 28.14
N ARG A 553 -17.28 4.27 27.76
CA ARG A 553 -17.55 5.71 27.56
C ARG A 553 -18.30 6.03 26.27
N THR A 554 -17.94 5.38 25.16
CA THR A 554 -18.52 5.69 23.84
C THR A 554 -19.70 4.82 23.46
N GLY A 555 -19.97 3.75 24.21
CA GLY A 555 -21.01 2.76 23.92
C GLY A 555 -22.04 2.62 25.03
N HIS A 556 -22.93 1.65 24.86
CA HIS A 556 -24.01 1.33 25.81
C HIS A 556 -23.70 0.10 26.65
N TRP A 557 -22.43 -0.11 27.01
CA TRP A 557 -22.00 -1.24 27.80
C TRP A 557 -22.11 -0.96 29.30
N ALA A 558 -22.35 -2.01 30.07
CA ALA A 558 -22.52 -2.02 31.52
C ALA A 558 -21.41 -2.81 32.23
N ALA A 559 -20.95 -3.91 31.63
CA ALA A 559 -19.84 -4.70 32.13
C ALA A 559 -19.12 -5.41 30.98
N VAL A 560 -17.85 -5.74 31.19
CA VAL A 560 -16.96 -6.37 30.22
C VAL A 560 -16.09 -7.42 30.90
N ASP A 561 -16.00 -8.59 30.29
CA ASP A 561 -15.06 -9.66 30.67
C ASP A 561 -14.11 -9.93 29.50
N VAL A 562 -12.88 -10.35 29.80
CA VAL A 562 -11.91 -10.82 28.81
C VAL A 562 -11.36 -12.16 29.24
N TRP A 563 -11.49 -13.13 28.34
CA TRP A 563 -11.00 -14.49 28.50
C TRP A 563 -10.00 -14.79 27.41
N GLU A 564 -8.86 -15.32 27.80
CA GLU A 564 -7.85 -15.88 26.92
C GLU A 564 -8.02 -17.39 26.87
N PHE A 565 -7.94 -17.93 25.67
CA PHE A 565 -7.91 -19.36 25.41
C PHE A 565 -6.57 -19.66 24.75
N SER A 566 -5.78 -20.53 25.38
CA SER A 566 -4.46 -20.90 24.89
C SER A 566 -4.28 -22.41 24.85
N ARG A 567 -3.44 -22.91 23.95
CA ARG A 567 -2.99 -24.30 23.93
C ARG A 567 -1.59 -24.41 23.33
N PRO A 568 -0.86 -25.50 23.58
CA PRO A 568 0.42 -25.75 22.92
C PRO A 568 0.26 -25.82 21.39
N ASN A 569 1.12 -25.12 20.67
CA ASN A 569 1.23 -25.20 19.21
C ASN A 569 2.43 -26.08 18.83
N LEU A 570 2.14 -27.36 18.61
CA LEU A 570 3.12 -28.40 18.31
C LEU A 570 3.46 -28.50 16.82
N GLY A 571 2.83 -27.69 15.95
CA GLY A 571 3.13 -27.68 14.52
C GLY A 571 2.74 -28.96 13.76
N VAL A 572 1.75 -29.70 14.25
CA VAL A 572 1.20 -30.91 13.64
C VAL A 572 -0.29 -31.03 13.99
N ALA A 573 -0.99 -32.03 13.45
CA ALA A 573 -2.39 -32.33 13.82
C ALA A 573 -2.60 -32.43 15.35
N ALA A 574 -1.57 -32.81 16.13
CA ALA A 574 -1.64 -32.83 17.59
C ALA A 574 -1.98 -31.47 18.23
N THR A 575 -1.67 -30.33 17.57
CA THR A 575 -2.15 -29.01 18.02
C THR A 575 -3.68 -28.95 18.02
N ALA A 576 -4.33 -29.54 17.00
CA ALA A 576 -5.79 -29.52 16.88
C ALA A 576 -6.48 -30.33 17.97
N ASP A 577 -5.83 -31.41 18.43
CA ASP A 577 -6.36 -32.34 19.45
C ASP A 577 -6.07 -31.88 20.88
N ALA A 578 -5.13 -30.94 21.08
CA ALA A 578 -4.84 -30.38 22.39
C ALA A 578 -6.01 -29.50 22.88
N PRO A 579 -6.52 -29.73 24.11
CA PRO A 579 -7.57 -28.89 24.70
C PRO A 579 -7.06 -27.48 24.96
N TYR A 580 -7.97 -26.50 24.94
CA TYR A 580 -7.65 -25.13 25.32
C TYR A 580 -7.65 -24.97 26.84
N GLU A 581 -6.75 -24.17 27.38
CA GLU A 581 -6.83 -23.62 28.73
C GLU A 581 -7.48 -22.26 28.66
N ALA A 582 -8.44 -21.99 29.55
CA ALA A 582 -9.13 -20.70 29.62
C ALA A 582 -8.67 -19.92 30.86
N GLU A 583 -8.18 -18.70 30.66
CA GLU A 583 -7.75 -17.80 31.72
C GLU A 583 -8.52 -16.46 31.62
N ARG A 584 -9.06 -15.99 32.73
CA ARG A 584 -9.67 -14.65 32.78
C ARG A 584 -8.59 -13.59 32.91
N ARG A 585 -8.45 -12.75 31.89
CA ARG A 585 -7.44 -11.68 31.81
C ARG A 585 -7.92 -10.35 32.37
N GLY A 586 -9.23 -10.17 32.53
CA GLY A 586 -9.79 -9.00 33.19
C GLY A 586 -11.31 -8.98 33.20
N ARG A 587 -11.84 -8.14 34.10
CA ARG A 587 -13.26 -7.92 34.36
C ARG A 587 -13.43 -6.48 34.82
N TRP A 588 -14.36 -5.76 34.22
CA TRP A 588 -14.61 -4.36 34.52
C TRP A 588 -16.10 -4.05 34.57
N ARG A 589 -16.49 -3.18 35.49
CA ARG A 589 -17.80 -2.53 35.44
C ARG A 589 -17.67 -1.19 34.73
N CYS A 590 -18.63 -0.86 33.88
CA CYS A 590 -18.49 0.34 33.06
C CYS A 590 -18.66 1.65 33.87
N ASP A 591 -19.39 1.61 34.98
CA ASP A 591 -19.59 2.75 35.90
C ASP A 591 -18.35 3.09 36.75
N GLU A 592 -17.32 2.23 36.74
CA GLU A 592 -16.01 2.53 37.33
C GLU A 592 -15.17 3.48 36.45
N PHE A 593 -15.54 3.65 35.18
CA PHE A 593 -14.87 4.59 34.29
C PHE A 593 -15.50 5.98 34.35
N ASP A 594 -14.65 7.00 34.37
CA ASP A 594 -15.08 8.39 34.40
C ASP A 594 -16.08 8.73 33.28
N GLY A 595 -17.17 9.40 33.67
CA GLY A 595 -18.19 9.88 32.74
C GLY A 595 -19.19 8.81 32.29
N VAL A 596 -19.27 7.67 32.97
CA VAL A 596 -20.24 6.62 32.71
C VAL A 596 -21.29 6.57 33.82
N ASP A 597 -22.57 6.54 33.43
CA ASP A 597 -23.69 6.41 34.38
C ASP A 597 -23.66 5.07 35.12
N ALA A 598 -24.27 5.05 36.30
CA ALA A 598 -24.43 3.84 37.11
C ALA A 598 -25.12 2.73 36.33
N VAL A 599 -24.69 1.49 36.60
CA VAL A 599 -25.21 0.27 35.95
C VAL A 599 -26.00 -0.57 36.95
N ASP A 600 -26.86 -1.45 36.44
CA ASP A 600 -27.61 -2.40 37.26
C ASP A 600 -26.68 -3.48 37.83
N ASP A 601 -26.48 -3.41 39.13
CA ASP A 601 -25.65 -4.30 39.94
C ASP A 601 -26.02 -5.79 39.82
N ASP A 602 -27.32 -6.11 39.81
CA ASP A 602 -27.80 -7.49 39.72
C ASP A 602 -27.62 -8.03 38.31
N ALA A 603 -27.89 -7.20 37.29
CA ALA A 603 -27.65 -7.57 35.91
C ALA A 603 -26.16 -7.86 35.64
N VAL A 604 -25.26 -7.03 36.20
CA VAL A 604 -23.80 -7.22 36.08
C VAL A 604 -23.36 -8.51 36.79
N ARG A 605 -23.82 -8.76 38.02
CA ARG A 605 -23.51 -10.02 38.73
C ARG A 605 -24.01 -11.24 37.98
N ALA A 606 -25.25 -11.20 37.48
CA ALA A 606 -25.82 -12.29 36.69
C ALA A 606 -25.04 -12.53 35.39
N PHE A 607 -24.63 -11.47 34.69
CA PHE A 607 -23.81 -11.56 33.49
C PHE A 607 -22.47 -12.26 33.75
N HIS A 608 -21.74 -11.82 34.78
CA HIS A 608 -20.45 -12.43 35.12
C HIS A 608 -20.59 -13.91 35.46
N SER A 609 -21.63 -14.27 36.25
CA SER A 609 -21.91 -15.66 36.59
C SER A 609 -22.27 -16.51 35.37
N ASP A 610 -23.06 -15.96 34.43
CA ASP A 610 -23.42 -16.64 33.17
C ASP A 610 -22.17 -16.89 32.31
N VAL A 611 -21.29 -15.90 32.17
CA VAL A 611 -20.03 -16.06 31.41
C VAL A 611 -19.14 -17.10 32.07
N ASP A 612 -18.94 -17.03 33.39
CA ASP A 612 -18.15 -18.01 34.15
C ASP A 612 -18.71 -19.44 33.96
N HIS A 613 -20.05 -19.59 33.99
CA HIS A 613 -20.72 -20.88 33.76
C HIS A 613 -20.50 -21.39 32.33
N ARG A 614 -20.72 -20.54 31.32
CA ARG A 614 -20.55 -20.93 29.91
C ARG A 614 -19.11 -21.29 29.57
N VAL A 615 -18.13 -20.65 30.21
CA VAL A 615 -16.71 -21.02 30.04
C VAL A 615 -16.40 -22.37 30.71
N ARG A 616 -17.00 -22.65 31.87
CA ARG A 616 -16.88 -23.95 32.59
C ARG A 616 -17.46 -25.13 31.82
N GLU A 617 -18.54 -24.89 31.09
CA GLU A 617 -19.27 -25.92 30.33
C GLU A 617 -18.69 -26.18 28.93
N LEU A 618 -17.64 -25.45 28.52
CA LEU A 618 -17.01 -25.70 27.22
C LEU A 618 -16.32 -27.07 27.19
N ASP A 619 -16.77 -27.90 26.27
CA ASP A 619 -16.09 -29.14 25.92
C ASP A 619 -14.68 -28.86 25.38
N GLY A 620 -13.70 -29.63 25.84
CA GLY A 620 -12.30 -29.47 25.41
C GLY A 620 -11.56 -28.29 26.01
N VAL A 621 -12.06 -27.72 27.13
CA VAL A 621 -11.32 -26.75 27.94
C VAL A 621 -10.81 -27.41 29.23
N LEU A 622 -9.50 -27.31 29.51
CA LEU A 622 -8.91 -27.80 30.75
C LEU A 622 -9.42 -26.95 31.92
N ARG A 623 -10.04 -27.62 32.90
CA ARG A 623 -10.69 -27.00 34.06
C ARG A 623 -9.65 -26.62 35.11
N GLY A 624 -8.98 -25.49 34.94
CA GLY A 624 -8.19 -24.84 35.99
C GLY A 624 -8.95 -23.63 36.52
N PHE A 625 -9.52 -23.73 37.72
CA PHE A 625 -10.06 -22.58 38.47
C PHE A 625 -9.20 -22.29 39.69
#